data_AF-X0SMC8-F1
#
_entry.id   AF-X0SMC8-F1
#
_cell.length_a   1.000
_cell.length_b   1.000
_cell.length_c   1.000
_cell.angle_alpha   90.00
_cell.angle_beta   90.00
_cell.angle_gamma   90.00
#
_symmetry.space_group_name_H-M   'P 1'
#
loop_
_entity.id
_entity.type
_entity.pdbx_description
1 polymer ?
#
loop_
_entity_poly.entity_id
_entity_poly.type
_entity_poly.pdbx_seq_one_letter_code
_entity_poly.pdbx_strand_id
1 'polypeptide(L)'
;MSNQKLNIKTEKELEKVILEEKKKGIADIEIGRKYGVTFKYIEKLITKSHGINISGFKVSKKIKTFSPKDFKEEQTSVWSFKQRGNWATHSGEYRGNWSPYIPRNIILKYSNPGELVLDYFCGAGTTAVECKLLGRKCKAVDINDKA
;
A
#
# COMPACT_ATOMS: atom_id res chain seq x y z
N MET A 1 -15.86 31.00 -10.28
CA MET A 1 -15.09 31.44 -11.47
C MET A 1 -13.71 30.81 -11.32
N SER A 2 -13.15 29.94 -12.17
CA SER A 2 -13.35 29.65 -13.59
C SER A 2 -13.68 28.16 -13.82
N ASN A 3 -14.70 27.89 -14.63
CA ASN A 3 -14.87 26.58 -15.25
C ASN A 3 -14.02 26.59 -16.53
N GLN A 4 -12.74 26.23 -16.42
CA GLN A 4 -11.99 25.80 -17.60
C GLN A 4 -12.63 24.51 -18.10
N LYS A 5 -13.59 24.63 -19.03
CA LYS A 5 -14.01 23.50 -19.87
C LYS A 5 -12.76 23.06 -20.65
N LEU A 6 -12.09 22.05 -20.13
CA LEU A 6 -10.96 21.41 -20.78
C LEU A 6 -11.48 20.83 -22.11
N ASN A 7 -10.87 21.28 -23.20
CA ASN A 7 -11.20 20.94 -24.58
C ASN A 7 -10.67 19.53 -24.92
N ILE A 8 -11.11 18.52 -24.16
CA ILE A 8 -10.72 17.13 -24.35
C ILE A 8 -11.58 16.57 -25.47
N LYS A 9 -10.95 16.22 -26.60
CA LYS A 9 -11.66 15.85 -27.83
C LYS A 9 -11.93 14.36 -27.95
N THR A 10 -11.20 13.52 -27.19
CA THR A 10 -11.36 12.06 -27.24
C THR A 10 -11.31 11.40 -25.86
N GLU A 11 -11.99 10.25 -25.71
CA GLU A 11 -11.97 9.44 -24.49
C GLU A 11 -10.55 8.99 -24.09
N LYS A 12 -9.70 8.68 -25.07
CA LYS A 12 -8.30 8.31 -24.83
C LYS A 12 -7.46 9.45 -24.23
N GLU A 13 -7.72 10.69 -24.65
CA GLU A 13 -7.06 11.86 -24.07
C GLU A 13 -7.50 12.07 -22.61
N LEU A 14 -8.79 11.88 -22.32
CA LEU A 14 -9.34 11.94 -20.96
C LEU A 14 -8.67 10.91 -20.05
N GLU A 15 -8.61 9.64 -20.50
CA GLU A 15 -7.94 8.55 -19.79
C GLU A 15 -6.48 8.89 -19.48
N LYS A 16 -5.74 9.38 -20.48
CA LYS A 16 -4.31 9.72 -20.33
C LYS A 16 -4.09 10.86 -19.32
N VAL A 17 -4.89 11.91 -19.38
CA VAL A 17 -4.77 13.06 -18.47
C VAL A 17 -5.10 12.66 -17.03
N ILE A 18 -6.14 11.85 -16.82
CA ILE A 18 -6.49 11.34 -15.48
C ILE A 18 -5.33 10.53 -14.89
N LEU A 19 -4.70 9.65 -15.68
CA LEU A 19 -3.56 8.86 -15.23
C LEU A 19 -2.35 9.75 -14.88
N GLU A 20 -2.07 10.79 -15.66
CA GLU A 20 -0.97 11.73 -15.37
C GLU A 20 -1.23 12.55 -14.09
N GLU A 21 -2.45 13.01 -13.87
CA GLU A 21 -2.80 13.75 -12.64
C GLU A 21 -2.75 12.84 -11.41
N LYS A 22 -3.17 11.59 -11.57
CA LYS A 22 -3.04 10.58 -10.52
C LYS A 22 -1.56 10.30 -10.21
N LYS A 23 -0.68 10.25 -11.23
CA LYS A 23 0.78 10.13 -11.06
C LYS A 23 1.39 11.29 -10.27
N LYS A 24 0.84 12.49 -10.41
CA LYS A 24 1.23 13.68 -9.62
C LYS A 24 0.73 13.65 -8.17
N GLY A 25 -0.03 12.63 -7.77
CA GLY A 25 -0.53 12.46 -6.40
C GLY A 25 -1.82 13.23 -6.10
N ILE A 26 -2.54 13.69 -7.12
CA ILE A 26 -3.82 14.39 -6.94
C ILE A 26 -4.89 13.39 -6.46
N ALA A 27 -5.71 13.80 -5.48
CA ALA A 27 -6.74 12.96 -4.90
C ALA A 27 -7.86 12.62 -5.90
N ASP A 28 -8.42 11.40 -5.85
CA ASP A 28 -9.48 10.97 -6.77
C ASP A 28 -10.71 11.87 -6.72
N ILE A 29 -10.99 12.45 -5.56
CA ILE A 29 -12.11 13.37 -5.38
C ILE A 29 -11.91 14.68 -6.15
N GLU A 30 -10.67 15.15 -6.26
CA GLU A 30 -10.31 16.35 -6.98
C GLU A 30 -10.30 16.08 -8.48
N ILE A 31 -9.74 14.94 -8.90
CA ILE A 31 -9.80 14.46 -10.30
C ILE A 31 -11.26 14.31 -10.75
N GLY A 32 -12.10 13.68 -9.93
CA GLY A 32 -13.52 13.47 -10.23
C GLY A 32 -14.27 14.79 -10.42
N ARG A 33 -14.02 15.79 -9.56
CA ARG A 33 -14.59 17.14 -9.70
C ARG A 33 -14.06 17.87 -10.94
N LYS A 34 -12.75 17.76 -11.21
CA LYS A 34 -12.07 18.47 -12.31
C LYS A 34 -12.50 17.96 -13.68
N TYR A 35 -12.67 16.65 -13.83
CA TYR A 35 -12.97 16.01 -15.12
C TYR A 35 -14.41 15.50 -15.25
N GLY A 36 -15.25 15.67 -14.22
CA GLY A 36 -16.64 15.22 -14.23
C GLY A 36 -16.80 13.71 -14.27
N VAL A 37 -15.83 12.96 -13.73
CA VAL A 37 -15.82 11.49 -13.73
C VAL A 37 -16.11 10.92 -12.35
N THR A 38 -16.67 9.72 -12.30
CA THR A 38 -16.96 9.04 -11.03
C THR A 38 -15.71 8.36 -10.46
N PHE A 39 -15.69 8.15 -9.14
CA PHE A 39 -14.64 7.36 -8.48
C PHE A 39 -14.48 5.98 -9.11
N LYS A 40 -15.60 5.29 -9.39
CA LYS A 40 -15.63 3.97 -10.04
C LYS A 40 -15.02 3.97 -11.45
N TYR A 41 -15.14 5.08 -12.18
CA TYR A 41 -14.50 5.24 -13.48
C TYR A 41 -12.97 5.30 -13.33
N ILE A 42 -12.49 6.09 -12.36
CA ILE A 42 -11.06 6.21 -12.07
C ILE A 42 -10.47 4.85 -11.64
N GLU A 43 -11.14 4.11 -10.76
CA GLU A 43 -10.70 2.77 -10.34
C GLU A 43 -10.59 1.78 -11.51
N LYS A 44 -11.60 1.75 -12.39
CA LYS A 44 -11.59 0.91 -13.59
C LYS A 44 -10.43 1.28 -14.52
N LEU A 45 -10.18 2.58 -14.69
CA LEU A 45 -9.09 3.07 -15.53
C LEU A 45 -7.71 2.67 -14.96
N ILE A 46 -7.51 2.81 -13.64
CA ILE A 46 -6.28 2.39 -12.97
C ILE A 46 -6.09 0.88 -13.10
N THR A 47 -7.16 0.10 -12.86
CA THR A 47 -7.12 -1.36 -12.98
C THR A 47 -6.81 -1.80 -14.41
N LYS A 48 -7.45 -1.18 -15.43
CA LYS A 48 -7.21 -1.45 -16.86
C LYS A 48 -5.78 -1.15 -17.28
N SER A 49 -5.16 -0.11 -16.72
CA SER A 49 -3.81 0.32 -17.09
C SER A 49 -2.69 -0.42 -16.35
N HIS A 50 -2.88 -0.75 -15.07
CA HIS A 50 -1.81 -1.31 -14.22
C HIS A 50 -2.04 -2.78 -13.85
N GLY A 51 -3.24 -3.32 -14.09
CA GLY A 51 -3.66 -4.67 -13.70
C GLY A 51 -4.13 -4.78 -12.25
N ILE A 52 -3.95 -3.72 -11.45
CA ILE A 52 -4.35 -3.63 -10.05
C ILE A 52 -4.90 -2.23 -9.77
N ASN A 53 -5.79 -2.11 -8.78
CA ASN A 53 -6.27 -0.82 -8.28
C ASN A 53 -5.26 -0.27 -7.26
N ILE A 54 -4.73 0.93 -7.51
CA ILE A 54 -3.70 1.58 -6.69
C ILE A 54 -4.22 2.95 -6.27
N SER A 55 -4.19 3.24 -4.96
CA SER A 55 -4.68 4.52 -4.44
C SER A 55 -3.70 5.69 -4.60
N GLY A 56 -2.40 5.45 -4.76
CA GLY A 56 -1.41 6.50 -5.01
C GLY A 56 -0.23 6.03 -5.85
N PHE A 57 0.22 6.86 -6.78
CA PHE A 57 1.50 6.64 -7.47
C PHE A 57 2.63 7.19 -6.60
N LYS A 58 3.70 6.39 -6.46
CA LYS A 58 4.89 6.60 -5.61
C LYS A 58 5.17 8.06 -5.24
N VAL A 59 4.59 8.51 -4.12
CA VAL A 59 5.11 9.66 -3.39
C VAL A 59 6.12 9.10 -2.41
N SER A 60 7.35 9.61 -2.43
CA SER A 60 8.36 9.32 -1.40
C SER A 60 7.75 9.56 -0.01
N LYS A 61 7.35 8.49 0.69
CA LYS A 61 6.77 8.59 2.03
C LYS A 61 7.88 8.96 3.01
N LYS A 62 7.82 10.17 3.57
CA LYS A 62 8.72 10.55 4.67
C LYS A 62 8.45 9.63 5.87
N ILE A 63 9.44 8.82 6.23
CA ILE A 63 9.33 7.90 7.37
C ILE A 63 9.32 8.72 8.65
N LYS A 64 8.26 8.57 9.46
CA LYS A 64 8.10 9.26 10.75
C LYS A 64 8.61 8.42 11.92
N THR A 65 8.33 7.12 11.88
CA THR A 65 8.71 6.15 12.91
C THR A 65 9.09 4.84 12.26
N PHE A 66 10.01 4.09 12.87
CA PHE A 66 10.40 2.74 12.42
C PHE A 66 9.67 1.63 13.18
N SER A 67 9.08 1.96 14.33
CA SER A 67 8.32 1.03 15.17
C SER A 67 7.03 1.69 15.65
N PRO A 68 6.02 0.87 16.04
CA PRO A 68 4.89 1.34 16.83
C PRO A 68 5.37 1.80 18.22
N LYS A 69 4.77 2.87 18.77
CA LYS A 69 5.19 3.45 20.06
C LYS A 69 4.98 2.49 21.24
N ASP A 70 3.84 1.83 21.29
CA ASP A 70 3.39 1.06 22.46
C ASP A 70 3.01 -0.38 22.10
N PHE A 71 3.82 -1.03 21.27
CA PHE A 71 3.57 -2.43 20.93
C PHE A 71 3.80 -3.35 22.12
N LYS A 72 2.82 -4.20 22.37
CA LYS A 72 2.90 -5.32 23.31
C LYS A 72 2.57 -6.59 22.56
N GLU A 73 3.31 -7.64 22.84
CA GLU A 73 3.04 -8.95 22.24
C GLU A 73 1.69 -9.47 22.71
N GLU A 74 0.89 -9.93 21.76
CA GLU A 74 -0.36 -10.65 22.04
C GLU A 74 -0.02 -12.10 22.41
N GLN A 75 -0.42 -12.50 23.62
CA GLN A 75 -0.05 -13.78 24.22
C GLN A 75 -1.17 -14.83 24.18
N THR A 76 -2.39 -14.44 23.83
CA THR A 76 -3.55 -15.34 23.75
C THR A 76 -3.67 -15.97 22.35
N SER A 77 -4.72 -16.74 22.10
CA SER A 77 -5.04 -17.29 20.77
C SER A 77 -5.92 -16.37 19.92
N VAL A 78 -6.43 -15.26 20.47
CA VAL A 78 -7.34 -14.33 19.78
C VAL A 78 -6.81 -12.91 19.94
N TRP A 79 -6.41 -12.29 18.83
CA TRP A 79 -5.73 -10.99 18.82
C TRP A 79 -6.62 -9.90 18.24
N SER A 80 -6.53 -8.69 18.79
CA SER A 80 -7.30 -7.54 18.30
C SER A 80 -6.42 -6.30 18.12
N PHE A 81 -6.12 -5.97 16.86
CA PHE A 81 -5.41 -4.75 16.49
C PHE A 81 -6.39 -3.73 15.93
N LYS A 82 -6.82 -2.77 16.77
CA LYS A 82 -7.78 -1.71 16.38
C LYS A 82 -7.29 -0.86 15.20
N GLN A 83 -5.97 -0.74 15.04
CA GLN A 83 -5.35 -0.01 13.95
C GLN A 83 -4.49 -0.96 13.13
N ARG A 84 -4.43 -0.73 11.81
CA ARG A 84 -3.54 -1.48 10.92
C ARG A 84 -2.06 -1.18 11.22
N GLY A 85 -1.73 0.06 11.59
CA GLY A 85 -0.34 0.51 11.68
C GLY A 85 0.21 1.02 10.35
N ASN A 86 1.05 2.05 10.44
CA ASN A 86 1.54 2.82 9.29
C ASN A 86 3.02 3.26 9.40
N TRP A 87 3.80 2.65 10.32
CA TRP A 87 5.22 2.95 10.52
C TRP A 87 6.07 2.42 9.37
N ALA A 88 7.31 2.92 9.29
CA ALA A 88 8.26 2.62 8.23
C ALA A 88 7.62 2.78 6.85
N THR A 89 7.77 1.78 5.99
CA THR A 89 7.26 1.74 4.62
C THR A 89 5.92 1.03 4.50
N HIS A 90 5.28 0.60 5.60
CA HIS A 90 4.02 -0.13 5.54
C HIS A 90 2.94 0.67 4.81
N SER A 91 2.32 0.00 3.84
CA SER A 91 1.19 0.47 3.05
C SER A 91 0.06 -0.56 3.09
N GLY A 92 -1.17 -0.07 3.05
CA GLY A 92 -2.40 -0.88 2.97
C GLY A 92 -2.83 -1.19 1.54
N GLU A 93 -2.10 -0.70 0.53
CA GLU A 93 -2.56 -0.68 -0.87
C GLU A 93 -2.62 -2.06 -1.53
N TYR A 94 -1.69 -2.96 -1.21
CA TYR A 94 -1.72 -4.30 -1.79
C TYR A 94 -2.90 -5.11 -1.23
N ARG A 95 -3.81 -5.56 -2.09
CA ARG A 95 -5.01 -6.26 -1.65
C ARG A 95 -4.66 -7.54 -0.90
N GLY A 96 -5.36 -7.79 0.21
CA GLY A 96 -5.15 -9.00 1.02
C GLY A 96 -3.90 -8.96 1.89
N ASN A 97 -3.21 -7.81 1.99
CA ASN A 97 -2.16 -7.66 2.99
C ASN A 97 -2.73 -7.75 4.42
N TRP A 98 -1.87 -8.13 5.36
CA TRP A 98 -2.16 -8.03 6.79
C TRP A 98 -1.58 -6.78 7.44
N SER A 99 -2.13 -6.45 8.60
CA SER A 99 -1.61 -5.47 9.54
C SER A 99 -0.18 -5.84 9.96
N PRO A 100 0.83 -4.94 9.89
CA PRO A 100 2.19 -5.21 10.36
C PRO A 100 2.31 -5.58 11.84
N TYR A 101 1.29 -5.32 12.64
CA TYR A 101 1.22 -5.84 14.01
C TYR A 101 1.23 -7.38 14.07
N ILE A 102 0.60 -8.06 13.10
CA ILE A 102 0.50 -9.53 13.06
C ILE A 102 1.88 -10.18 12.84
N PRO A 103 2.62 -9.90 11.75
CA PRO A 103 3.96 -10.46 11.56
C PRO A 103 4.93 -10.02 12.66
N ARG A 104 4.84 -8.78 13.16
CA ARG A 104 5.65 -8.34 14.31
C ARG A 104 5.47 -9.28 15.51
N ASN A 105 4.22 -9.61 15.86
CA ASN A 105 3.92 -10.51 16.98
C ASN A 105 4.50 -11.90 16.75
N ILE A 106 4.30 -12.46 15.56
CA ILE A 106 4.78 -13.81 15.20
C ILE A 106 6.32 -13.86 15.22
N ILE A 107 7.00 -12.88 14.60
CA ILE A 107 8.46 -12.84 14.50
C ILE A 107 9.10 -12.71 15.88
N LEU A 108 8.56 -11.86 16.76
CA LEU A 108 9.08 -11.72 18.12
C LEU A 108 8.91 -13.00 18.94
N LYS A 109 7.77 -13.67 18.78
CA LYS A 109 7.42 -14.86 19.56
C LYS A 109 8.15 -16.13 19.13
N TYR A 110 8.50 -16.24 17.85
CA TYR A 110 8.98 -17.50 17.26
C TYR A 110 10.32 -17.40 16.54
N SER A 111 11.06 -16.30 16.71
CA SER A 111 12.43 -16.20 16.17
C SER A 111 13.30 -15.31 17.04
N ASN A 112 14.62 -15.46 16.89
CA ASN A 112 15.63 -14.59 17.50
C ASN A 112 16.23 -13.62 16.48
N PRO A 113 16.80 -12.48 16.92
CA PRO A 113 17.63 -11.64 16.04
C PRO A 113 18.69 -12.46 15.30
N GLY A 114 18.87 -12.19 14.02
CA GLY A 114 19.83 -12.87 13.14
C GLY A 114 19.31 -14.15 12.46
N GLU A 115 18.22 -14.74 12.95
CA GLU A 115 17.59 -15.92 12.35
C GLU A 115 16.88 -15.60 11.03
N LEU A 116 16.60 -16.63 10.24
CA LEU A 116 15.96 -16.53 8.94
C LEU A 116 14.45 -16.77 9.03
N VAL A 117 13.68 -15.82 8.51
CA VAL A 117 12.23 -15.96 8.28
C VAL A 117 11.98 -16.12 6.79
N LEU A 118 11.13 -17.09 6.42
CA LEU A 118 10.69 -17.35 5.05
C LEU A 118 9.21 -16.97 4.90
N ASP A 119 8.90 -16.21 3.86
CA ASP A 119 7.53 -15.90 3.43
C ASP A 119 7.39 -16.12 1.92
N TYR A 120 6.79 -17.25 1.53
CA TYR A 120 6.64 -17.65 0.12
C TYR A 120 5.33 -17.15 -0.53
N PHE A 121 4.57 -16.31 0.17
CA PHE A 121 3.40 -15.59 -0.34
C PHE A 121 3.44 -14.14 0.13
N CYS A 122 4.56 -13.47 -0.09
CA CYS A 122 4.88 -12.24 0.64
C CYS A 122 3.99 -11.04 0.30
N GLY A 123 3.32 -11.06 -0.86
CA GLY A 123 2.54 -9.94 -1.38
C GLY A 123 3.30 -8.63 -1.24
N ALA A 124 2.68 -7.65 -0.57
CA ALA A 124 3.24 -6.32 -0.31
C ALA A 124 4.58 -6.29 0.48
N GLY A 125 5.07 -7.43 0.98
CA GLY A 125 6.33 -7.49 1.71
C GLY A 125 6.27 -7.05 3.18
N THR A 126 5.10 -6.73 3.75
CA THR A 126 4.64 -7.36 4.99
C THR A 126 5.73 -7.78 5.99
N THR A 127 5.94 -9.09 5.96
CA THR A 127 6.89 -9.86 6.75
C THR A 127 8.33 -9.41 6.56
N ALA A 128 8.75 -9.10 5.33
CA ALA A 128 10.13 -8.74 5.02
C ALA A 128 10.52 -7.40 5.64
N VAL A 129 9.63 -6.40 5.58
CA VAL A 129 9.82 -5.11 6.26
C VAL A 129 9.97 -5.37 7.76
N GLU A 130 9.09 -6.18 8.33
CA GLU A 130 9.11 -6.45 9.76
C GLU A 130 10.34 -7.23 10.24
N CYS A 131 10.80 -8.21 9.46
CA CYS A 131 12.05 -8.91 9.72
C CYS A 131 13.22 -7.94 9.78
N LYS A 132 13.32 -7.02 8.81
CA LYS A 132 14.40 -6.03 8.77
C LYS A 132 14.37 -5.11 9.99
N LEU A 133 13.18 -4.62 10.37
CA LEU A 133 13.01 -3.76 11.54
C LEU A 133 13.37 -4.45 12.87
N LEU A 134 13.10 -5.76 12.96
CA LEU A 134 13.37 -6.58 14.14
C LEU A 134 14.75 -7.27 14.09
N GLY A 135 15.58 -7.01 13.08
CA GLY A 135 16.92 -7.60 12.97
C GLY A 135 16.93 -9.09 12.63
N ARG A 136 15.95 -9.60 11.88
CA ARG A 136 15.94 -10.95 11.28
C ARG A 136 16.40 -10.89 9.82
N LYS A 137 16.99 -11.99 9.34
CA LYS A 137 17.16 -12.23 7.90
C LYS A 137 15.80 -12.61 7.31
N CYS A 138 15.54 -12.24 6.06
CA CYS A 138 14.30 -12.61 5.39
C CYS A 138 14.57 -13.13 3.98
N LYS A 139 13.88 -14.21 3.62
CA LYS A 139 13.66 -14.61 2.24
C LYS A 139 12.16 -14.49 1.97
N ALA A 140 11.81 -13.72 0.95
CA ALA A 140 10.43 -13.47 0.59
C ALA A 140 10.24 -13.74 -0.91
N VAL A 141 9.18 -14.43 -1.28
CA VAL A 141 8.82 -14.78 -2.65
C VAL A 141 7.32 -14.59 -2.81
N ASP A 142 6.90 -14.15 -3.99
CA ASP A 142 5.51 -14.18 -4.42
C ASP A 142 5.46 -14.62 -5.89
N ILE A 143 4.34 -15.22 -6.31
CA ILE A 143 4.12 -15.61 -7.71
C ILE A 143 3.81 -14.39 -8.58
N ASN A 144 3.23 -13.35 -7.99
CA ASN A 144 2.97 -12.09 -8.66
C ASN A 144 4.30 -11.32 -8.83
N ASP A 145 4.73 -11.16 -10.07
CA ASP A 145 5.94 -10.43 -10.45
C ASP A 145 5.89 -8.94 -10.09
N LYS A 146 4.69 -8.41 -9.85
CA LYS A 146 4.42 -7.03 -9.44
C LYS A 146 4.16 -6.87 -7.94
N ALA A 147 4.33 -7.93 -7.14
CA ALA A 147 4.21 -7.88 -5.68
C ALA A 147 5.17 -6.85 -5.06
#